data_AF-A0A818B8U6-F1
#
_entry.id   AF-A0A818B8U6-F1
#
_cell.length_a   1.000
_cell.length_b   1.000
_cell.length_c   1.000
_cell.angle_alpha   90.00
_cell.angle_beta   90.00
_cell.angle_gamma   90.00
#
_symmetry.space_group_name_H-M   'P 1'
#
loop_
_entity.id
_entity.type
_entity.pdbx_description
1 polymer ?
#
loop_
_entity_poly.entity_id
_entity_poly.type
_entity_poly.pdbx_seq_one_letter_code
_entity_poly.pdbx_strand_id
1 'polypeptide(L)'
;MIHAACVFNITTREQSIYLNGLPDGINIPTSPLLVFMGNAIIGNNPTFVPLEGTNVFQGYIDKLTVSRRPKSAYEILEEATLAARFPFDNTTILVDFGPNAVSANASSYSILTNGHSLQAIGFNGSMSYFQTWVQKWSSTNGRNLYVNNIVVDSQPSTTTFAASGITPNYVTLANSLLGSGSCGVVAINSNNSFIGGVDDFRIYSRELSATDVCALYLG
;
A
#
# COMPACT_ATOMS: atom_id res chain seq x y z
N MET A 1 8.81 8.53 -11.30
CA MET A 1 9.32 7.17 -11.06
C MET A 1 8.28 6.18 -11.55
N ILE A 2 8.70 5.05 -12.10
CA ILE A 2 7.81 4.02 -12.66
C ILE A 2 7.98 2.75 -11.82
N HIS A 3 6.87 2.14 -11.41
CA HIS A 3 6.90 0.77 -10.92
C HIS A 3 6.83 -0.18 -12.12
N ALA A 4 7.77 -1.10 -12.26
CA ALA A 4 7.78 -2.08 -13.34
C ALA A 4 7.78 -3.50 -12.75
N ALA A 5 6.93 -4.36 -13.29
CA ALA A 5 6.94 -5.79 -12.96
C ALA A 5 6.92 -6.61 -14.24
N CYS A 6 7.67 -7.70 -14.24
CA CYS A 6 7.62 -8.73 -15.27
C CYS A 6 7.23 -10.05 -14.58
N VAL A 7 6.19 -10.69 -15.10
CA VAL A 7 5.68 -11.95 -14.57
C VAL A 7 5.80 -13.00 -15.65
N PHE A 8 6.31 -14.17 -15.28
CA PHE A 8 6.23 -15.36 -16.10
C PHE A 8 5.46 -16.45 -15.36
N ASN A 9 4.40 -16.95 -15.97
CA ASN A 9 3.63 -18.09 -15.48
C ASN A 9 4.06 -19.35 -16.22
N ILE A 10 4.77 -20.25 -15.53
CA ILE A 10 5.32 -21.47 -16.15
C ILE A 10 4.25 -22.45 -16.63
N THR A 11 3.07 -22.43 -16.01
CA THR A 11 1.97 -23.33 -16.37
C THR A 11 1.32 -22.90 -17.68
N THR A 12 1.08 -21.60 -17.86
CA THR A 12 0.45 -21.05 -19.07
C THR A 12 1.46 -20.64 -20.14
N ARG A 13 2.75 -20.59 -19.79
CA ARG A 13 3.83 -19.97 -20.58
C ARG A 13 3.54 -18.52 -20.96
N GLU A 14 2.78 -17.82 -20.14
CA GLU A 14 2.50 -16.40 -20.35
C GLU A 14 3.60 -15.55 -19.71
N GLN A 15 4.08 -14.56 -20.45
CA GLN A 15 4.92 -13.48 -19.97
C GLN A 15 4.12 -12.18 -20.03
N SER A 16 4.03 -11.46 -18.91
CA SER A 16 3.26 -10.21 -18.83
C SER A 16 4.14 -9.11 -18.22
N ILE A 17 4.06 -7.91 -18.78
CA ILE A 17 4.73 -6.70 -18.29
C ILE A 17 3.66 -5.77 -17.71
N TYR A 18 3.99 -5.16 -16.57
CA TYR A 18 3.14 -4.19 -15.91
C TYR A 18 3.92 -2.90 -15.67
N LEU A 19 3.30 -1.77 -15.98
CA LEU A 19 3.81 -0.43 -15.69
C LEU A 19 2.84 0.28 -14.74
N ASN A 20 3.37 0.82 -13.65
CA ASN A 20 2.60 1.47 -12.57
C ASN A 20 1.46 0.60 -12.03
N GLY A 21 1.66 -0.72 -12.03
CA GLY A 21 0.67 -1.68 -11.54
C GLY A 21 -0.34 -2.16 -12.60
N LEU A 22 -0.35 -1.55 -13.78
CA LEU A 22 -1.31 -1.85 -14.85
C LEU A 22 -0.67 -2.74 -15.93
N PRO A 23 -1.41 -3.70 -16.52
CA PRO A 23 -0.92 -4.49 -17.65
C PRO A 23 -0.51 -3.58 -18.81
N ASP A 24 0.71 -3.77 -19.32
CA ASP A 24 1.25 -3.06 -20.48
C ASP A 24 1.32 -3.97 -21.71
N GLY A 25 1.70 -5.23 -21.52
CA GLY A 25 1.78 -6.20 -22.60
C GLY A 25 1.81 -7.65 -22.12
N ILE A 26 1.32 -8.55 -22.98
CA ILE A 26 1.33 -10.00 -22.77
C ILE A 26 1.96 -10.67 -23.98
N ASN A 27 2.79 -11.68 -23.75
CA ASN A 27 3.38 -12.54 -24.76
C ASN A 27 3.29 -14.00 -24.31
N ILE A 28 3.22 -14.93 -25.26
CA ILE A 28 3.31 -16.38 -25.01
C ILE A 28 4.56 -16.86 -25.75
N PRO A 29 5.73 -16.89 -25.09
CA PRO A 29 6.96 -17.27 -25.75
C PRO A 29 6.90 -18.71 -26.26
N THR A 30 7.42 -18.94 -27.45
CA THR A 30 7.53 -20.29 -28.04
C THR A 30 8.59 -21.14 -27.33
N SER A 31 9.56 -20.50 -26.66
CA SER A 31 10.65 -21.14 -25.93
C SER A 31 10.44 -21.01 -24.41
N PRO A 32 10.88 -22.00 -23.60
CA PRO A 32 10.78 -21.91 -22.14
C PRO A 32 11.60 -20.75 -21.57
N LEU A 33 11.17 -20.21 -20.43
CA LEU A 33 11.93 -19.21 -19.68
C LEU A 33 13.33 -19.78 -19.33
N LEU A 34 14.38 -19.15 -19.87
CA LEU A 34 15.76 -19.52 -19.61
C LEU A 34 16.21 -18.91 -18.27
N VAL A 35 15.84 -19.54 -17.17
CA VAL A 35 16.44 -19.22 -15.86
C VAL A 35 17.70 -20.05 -15.71
N PHE A 36 18.87 -19.42 -15.85
CA PHE A 36 20.13 -20.07 -15.53
C PHE A 36 20.36 -20.02 -14.02
N MET A 37 20.92 -21.09 -13.44
CA MET A 37 21.52 -20.98 -12.11
C MET A 37 22.74 -20.05 -12.23
N GLY A 38 22.74 -18.92 -11.52
CA GLY A 38 23.84 -17.97 -11.60
C GLY A 38 23.51 -16.60 -11.03
N ASN A 39 24.42 -15.67 -11.25
CA ASN A 39 24.28 -14.29 -10.78
C ASN A 39 23.22 -13.54 -11.62
N ALA A 40 22.35 -12.78 -10.95
CA ALA A 40 21.52 -11.79 -11.61
C ALA A 40 22.32 -10.49 -11.81
N ILE A 41 22.22 -9.89 -12.99
CA ILE A 41 22.88 -8.62 -13.32
C ILE A 41 21.81 -7.55 -13.45
N ILE A 42 22.05 -6.40 -12.80
CA ILE A 42 21.16 -5.25 -12.82
C ILE A 42 21.90 -4.08 -13.46
N GLY A 43 21.24 -3.40 -14.39
CA GLY A 43 21.73 -2.18 -15.02
C GLY A 43 22.80 -2.38 -16.10
N ASN A 44 23.18 -3.62 -16.42
CA ASN A 44 24.06 -3.94 -17.54
C ASN A 44 23.66 -5.31 -18.14
N ASN A 45 24.16 -5.62 -19.33
CA ASN A 45 23.98 -6.92 -19.96
C ASN A 45 25.10 -7.88 -19.51
N PRO A 46 24.83 -9.16 -19.19
CA PRO A 46 25.89 -10.16 -19.05
C PRO A 46 26.86 -10.18 -20.23
N THR A 47 28.12 -10.50 -19.92
CA THR A 47 29.28 -10.58 -20.82
C THR A 47 29.16 -11.58 -21.98
N PHE A 48 28.02 -12.25 -22.17
CA PHE A 48 27.82 -13.29 -23.18
C PHE A 48 27.14 -12.82 -24.47
N VAL A 49 26.80 -11.53 -24.61
CA VAL A 49 26.36 -10.99 -25.90
C VAL A 49 27.23 -9.77 -26.25
N PRO A 50 28.10 -9.85 -27.27
CA PRO A 50 28.79 -8.68 -27.78
C PRO A 50 27.76 -7.84 -28.54
N LEU A 51 27.07 -6.95 -27.84
CA LEU A 51 26.23 -5.95 -28.48
C LEU A 51 27.06 -4.68 -28.58
N GLU A 52 27.33 -4.26 -29.82
CA GLU A 52 27.84 -2.93 -30.11
C GLU A 52 26.78 -1.91 -29.65
N GLY A 53 27.02 -1.28 -28.50
CA GLY A 53 26.13 -0.24 -27.95
C GLY A 53 26.14 -0.19 -26.43
N THR A 54 26.29 1.00 -25.88
CA THR A 54 26.30 1.34 -24.45
C THR A 54 24.93 1.16 -23.79
N ASN A 55 24.35 -0.04 -23.80
CA ASN A 55 23.04 -0.34 -23.21
C ASN A 55 23.13 -0.58 -21.70
N VAL A 56 23.78 0.35 -21.00
CA VAL A 56 23.84 0.38 -19.54
C VAL A 56 22.66 1.22 -19.06
N PHE A 57 21.93 0.74 -18.05
CA PHE A 57 20.86 1.52 -17.45
C PHE A 57 21.44 2.79 -16.80
N GLN A 58 20.88 3.94 -17.15
CA GLN A 58 21.21 5.23 -16.53
C GLN A 58 19.99 5.73 -15.78
N GLY A 59 20.06 5.70 -14.45
CA GLY A 59 18.97 6.13 -13.59
C GLY A 59 19.08 5.53 -12.20
N TYR A 60 17.99 5.66 -11.44
CA TYR A 60 17.86 5.09 -10.11
C TYR A 60 16.93 3.87 -10.16
N ILE A 61 17.31 2.82 -9.46
CA ILE A 61 16.46 1.66 -9.16
C ILE A 61 16.28 1.66 -7.65
N ASP A 62 15.02 1.52 -7.23
CA ASP A 62 14.66 1.35 -5.84
C ASP A 62 13.72 0.14 -5.71
N LYS A 63 13.77 -0.54 -4.55
CA LYS A 63 12.93 -1.68 -4.18
C LYS A 63 12.86 -2.81 -5.23
N LEU A 64 14.00 -3.43 -5.51
CA LEU A 64 14.04 -4.66 -6.33
C LEU A 64 13.57 -5.88 -5.52
N THR A 65 12.55 -6.58 -6.03
CA THR A 65 12.03 -7.82 -5.43
C THR A 65 11.92 -8.92 -6.49
N VAL A 66 12.19 -10.17 -6.11
CA VAL A 66 12.01 -11.35 -6.97
C VAL A 66 11.11 -12.36 -6.25
N SER A 67 10.05 -12.80 -6.93
CA SER A 67 9.10 -13.80 -6.42
C SER A 67 9.30 -15.15 -7.10
N ARG A 68 9.14 -16.24 -6.34
CA ARG A 68 9.16 -17.62 -6.87
C ARG A 68 7.82 -18.08 -7.44
N ARG A 69 6.76 -17.30 -7.25
CA ARG A 69 5.44 -17.53 -7.85
C ARG A 69 5.04 -16.35 -8.75
N PRO A 70 4.26 -16.59 -9.82
CA PRO A 70 3.66 -15.50 -10.56
C PRO A 70 2.76 -14.69 -9.62
N LYS A 71 2.96 -13.38 -9.59
CA LYS A 71 2.04 -12.45 -8.90
C LYS A 71 0.87 -12.15 -9.82
N SER A 72 -0.31 -12.05 -9.24
CA SER A 72 -1.50 -11.60 -9.95
C SER A 72 -1.39 -10.10 -10.30
N ALA A 73 -2.18 -9.65 -11.28
CA ALA A 73 -2.30 -8.24 -11.60
C ALA A 73 -2.69 -7.39 -10.38
N TYR A 74 -3.52 -7.94 -9.50
CA TYR A 74 -3.95 -7.28 -8.27
C TYR A 74 -2.78 -7.05 -7.30
N GLU A 75 -1.98 -8.07 -7.01
CA GLU A 75 -0.81 -7.93 -6.12
C GLU A 75 0.21 -6.92 -6.67
N ILE A 76 0.39 -6.91 -8.00
CA ILE A 76 1.29 -5.97 -8.67
C ILE A 76 0.76 -4.54 -8.57
N LEU A 77 -0.56 -4.36 -8.74
CA LEU A 77 -1.19 -3.06 -8.57
C LEU A 77 -1.15 -2.60 -7.11
N GLU A 78 -1.32 -3.51 -6.15
CA GLU A 78 -1.19 -3.27 -4.72
C GLU A 78 0.22 -2.75 -4.41
N GLU A 79 1.26 -3.47 -4.82
CA GLU A 79 2.65 -3.07 -4.59
C GLU A 79 3.04 -1.76 -5.29
N ALA A 80 2.55 -1.55 -6.51
CA ALA A 80 2.81 -0.35 -7.28
C ALA A 80 2.21 0.91 -6.66
N THR A 81 1.14 0.74 -5.87
CA THR A 81 0.35 1.86 -5.37
C THR A 81 0.38 2.00 -3.86
N LEU A 82 0.91 1.01 -3.13
CA LEU A 82 1.10 1.08 -1.69
C LEU A 82 2.05 2.23 -1.34
N ALA A 83 1.56 3.17 -0.55
CA ALA A 83 2.32 4.32 -0.08
C ALA A 83 2.87 4.12 1.33
N ALA A 84 2.10 3.47 2.21
CA ALA A 84 2.56 3.08 3.54
C ALA A 84 1.78 1.86 4.04
N ARG A 85 2.40 1.06 4.91
CA ARG A 85 1.79 -0.11 5.55
C ARG A 85 2.29 -0.26 6.98
N PHE A 86 1.36 -0.36 7.91
CA PHE A 86 1.60 -0.62 9.33
C PHE A 86 0.86 -1.90 9.73
N PRO A 87 1.56 -3.03 9.84
CA PRO A 87 0.95 -4.33 10.17
C PRO A 87 0.72 -4.55 11.67
N PHE A 88 1.08 -3.58 12.52
CA PHE A 88 0.90 -3.61 13.98
C PHE A 88 1.37 -4.88 14.73
N ASP A 89 2.39 -5.56 14.21
CA ASP A 89 2.98 -6.76 14.80
C ASP A 89 4.12 -6.49 15.80
N ASN A 90 4.21 -7.37 16.82
CA ASN A 90 5.01 -7.55 18.06
C ASN A 90 6.17 -6.62 18.44
N THR A 91 6.74 -5.87 17.51
CA THR A 91 7.87 -4.97 17.78
C THR A 91 7.94 -3.77 16.85
N THR A 92 7.07 -3.66 15.84
CA THR A 92 7.22 -2.70 14.74
C THR A 92 5.94 -1.90 14.47
N ILE A 93 5.16 -1.60 15.52
CA ILE A 93 3.86 -0.93 15.38
C ILE A 93 3.91 0.49 14.78
N LEU A 94 5.08 1.14 14.79
CA LEU A 94 5.30 2.48 14.22
C LEU A 94 6.17 2.45 12.96
N VAL A 95 6.59 1.27 12.51
CA VAL A 95 7.47 1.14 11.35
C VAL A 95 6.60 1.02 10.10
N ASP A 96 6.87 1.86 9.12
CA ASP A 96 6.29 1.74 7.79
C ASP A 96 6.99 0.61 7.00
N PHE A 97 6.23 -0.41 6.63
CA PHE A 97 6.65 -1.51 5.74
C PHE A 97 6.40 -1.18 4.25
N GLY A 98 5.83 0.00 3.98
CA GLY A 98 5.70 0.57 2.65
C GLY A 98 7.01 1.15 2.13
N PRO A 99 7.02 1.65 0.87
CA PRO A 99 8.23 2.14 0.22
C PRO A 99 8.70 3.52 0.68
N ASN A 100 7.89 4.28 1.43
CA ASN A 100 8.15 5.71 1.67
C ASN A 100 8.70 6.03 3.06
N ALA A 101 8.93 5.01 3.91
CA ALA A 101 9.46 5.17 5.27
C ALA A 101 8.69 6.24 6.07
N VAL A 102 7.36 6.21 6.00
CA VAL A 102 6.50 7.23 6.62
C VAL A 102 6.59 7.16 8.14
N SER A 103 6.93 8.29 8.76
CA SER A 103 6.96 8.42 10.22
C SER A 103 5.57 8.28 10.84
N ALA A 104 5.49 7.56 11.96
CA ALA A 104 4.27 7.42 12.75
C ALA A 104 4.50 7.68 14.23
N ASN A 105 3.43 8.05 14.93
CA ASN A 105 3.37 8.22 16.38
C ASN A 105 2.09 7.59 16.93
N ALA A 106 2.12 7.05 18.13
CA ALA A 106 0.93 6.55 18.82
C ALA A 106 0.99 6.85 20.32
N SER A 107 -0.18 6.99 20.94
CA SER A 107 -0.29 7.15 22.39
C SER A 107 -1.41 6.30 22.98
N SER A 108 -1.26 5.97 24.27
CA SER A 108 -2.24 5.22 25.06
C SER A 108 -2.79 3.98 24.34
N TYR A 109 -1.90 3.19 23.74
CA TYR A 109 -2.22 1.97 23.02
C TYR A 109 -1.75 0.73 23.78
N SER A 110 -2.26 -0.43 23.39
CA SER A 110 -1.82 -1.75 23.85
C SER A 110 -1.52 -2.64 22.64
N ILE A 111 -0.68 -3.65 22.81
CA ILE A 111 -0.54 -4.71 21.80
C ILE A 111 -1.54 -5.80 22.18
N LEU A 112 -2.47 -6.09 21.27
CA LEU A 112 -3.41 -7.18 21.41
C LEU A 112 -2.78 -8.43 20.79
N THR A 113 -2.90 -9.57 21.49
CA THR A 113 -2.34 -10.85 21.03
C THR A 113 -3.18 -11.56 19.97
N ASN A 114 -4.29 -10.95 19.53
CA ASN A 114 -5.23 -11.51 18.58
C ASN A 114 -5.65 -10.43 17.56
N GLY A 115 -4.94 -10.38 16.44
CA GLY A 115 -5.30 -9.67 15.21
C GLY A 115 -5.88 -10.62 14.15
N HIS A 116 -6.26 -10.09 13.00
CA HIS A 116 -6.71 -10.92 11.87
C HIS A 116 -5.58 -11.81 11.33
N SER A 117 -4.35 -11.29 11.34
CA SER A 117 -3.16 -11.92 10.79
C SER A 117 -2.26 -12.42 11.91
N LEU A 118 -2.05 -11.61 12.95
CA LEU A 118 -1.24 -11.94 14.12
C LEU A 118 -1.65 -11.13 15.36
N GLN A 119 -1.10 -9.92 15.52
CA GLN A 119 -1.38 -9.04 16.64
C GLN A 119 -2.14 -7.80 16.17
N ALA A 120 -2.52 -6.92 17.07
CA ALA A 120 -3.17 -5.67 16.69
C ALA A 120 -2.78 -4.55 17.64
N ILE A 121 -2.84 -3.31 17.15
CA ILE A 121 -2.80 -2.14 18.01
C ILE A 121 -4.19 -1.94 18.62
N GLY A 122 -4.28 -1.98 19.95
CA GLY A 122 -5.51 -1.80 20.71
C GLY A 122 -5.64 -0.40 21.28
N PHE A 123 -6.78 0.24 21.05
CA PHE A 123 -7.14 1.55 21.59
C PHE A 123 -8.23 1.40 22.66
N ASN A 124 -7.96 1.86 23.89
CA ASN A 124 -8.78 1.55 25.07
C ASN A 124 -9.35 2.79 25.79
N GLY A 125 -9.11 4.00 25.28
CA GLY A 125 -9.60 5.22 25.93
C GLY A 125 -9.65 6.42 25.02
N SER A 126 -10.25 7.49 25.53
CA SER A 126 -10.56 8.73 24.80
C SER A 126 -9.33 9.55 24.40
N MET A 127 -8.12 9.11 24.76
CA MET A 127 -6.83 9.72 24.41
C MET A 127 -5.95 8.78 23.57
N SER A 128 -6.44 7.58 23.25
CA SER A 128 -5.72 6.58 22.46
C SER A 128 -5.70 6.98 20.98
N TYR A 129 -4.53 6.97 20.34
CA TYR A 129 -4.43 7.26 18.91
C TYR A 129 -3.21 6.59 18.26
N PHE A 130 -3.30 6.41 16.94
CA PHE A 130 -2.17 6.26 16.04
C PHE A 130 -2.24 7.36 14.99
N GLN A 131 -1.12 7.96 14.63
CA GLN A 131 -1.02 9.05 13.67
C GLN A 131 0.12 8.82 12.71
N THR A 132 -0.12 9.10 11.43
CA THR A 132 0.90 9.09 10.36
C THR A 132 0.61 10.20 9.34
N TRP A 133 1.59 10.57 8.53
CA TRP A 133 1.46 11.64 7.53
C TRP A 133 1.03 11.10 6.17
N VAL A 134 -0.09 11.59 5.63
CA VAL A 134 -0.62 11.13 4.34
C VAL A 134 -1.37 12.25 3.64
N GLN A 135 -1.23 12.30 2.32
CA GLN A 135 -2.18 13.03 1.48
C GLN A 135 -2.47 12.27 0.18
N LYS A 136 -3.73 11.94 -0.07
CA LYS A 136 -4.27 11.84 -1.43
C LYS A 136 -5.71 12.30 -1.50
N TRP A 137 -6.03 13.05 -2.55
CA TRP A 137 -7.34 13.58 -2.87
C TRP A 137 -7.66 13.23 -4.33
N SER A 138 -8.94 12.99 -4.64
CA SER A 138 -9.45 12.81 -5.99
C SER A 138 -10.50 13.87 -6.28
N SER A 139 -10.37 14.57 -7.41
CA SER A 139 -11.39 15.51 -7.89
C SER A 139 -12.68 14.81 -8.32
N THR A 140 -12.60 13.51 -8.65
CA THR A 140 -13.73 12.73 -9.16
C THR A 140 -14.53 12.09 -8.03
N ASN A 141 -13.87 11.57 -6.98
CA ASN A 141 -14.50 10.74 -5.97
C ASN A 141 -14.38 11.30 -4.53
N GLY A 142 -13.76 12.47 -4.36
CA GLY A 142 -13.62 13.12 -3.06
C GLY A 142 -12.75 12.33 -2.09
N ARG A 143 -13.17 12.26 -0.82
CA ARG A 143 -12.56 11.42 0.23
C ARG A 143 -13.56 10.38 0.69
N ASN A 144 -13.20 9.10 0.64
CA ASN A 144 -14.03 7.98 1.07
C ASN A 144 -13.31 7.19 2.18
N LEU A 145 -14.04 6.80 3.23
CA LEU A 145 -13.57 5.92 4.30
C LEU A 145 -14.32 4.59 4.24
N TYR A 146 -13.56 3.51 4.18
CA TYR A 146 -14.08 2.15 4.18
C TYR A 146 -13.72 1.45 5.49
N VAL A 147 -14.68 0.74 6.10
CA VAL A 147 -14.45 -0.18 7.23
C VAL A 147 -15.02 -1.54 6.83
N ASN A 148 -14.20 -2.59 6.87
CA ASN A 148 -14.61 -3.95 6.50
C ASN A 148 -15.29 -4.05 5.12
N ASN A 149 -14.70 -3.37 4.12
CA ASN A 149 -15.23 -3.27 2.76
C ASN A 149 -16.59 -2.55 2.62
N ILE A 150 -17.04 -1.83 3.65
CA ILE A 150 -18.25 -1.00 3.61
C ILE A 150 -17.84 0.47 3.64
N VAL A 151 -18.34 1.29 2.72
CA VAL A 151 -18.20 2.75 2.80
C VAL A 151 -18.96 3.21 4.04
N VAL A 152 -18.23 3.70 5.04
CA VAL A 152 -18.82 4.23 6.27
C VAL A 152 -18.84 5.76 6.30
N ASP A 153 -18.04 6.41 5.47
CA ASP A 153 -18.08 7.86 5.29
C ASP A 153 -17.65 8.26 3.88
N SER A 154 -18.26 9.30 3.35
CA SER A 154 -17.97 9.85 2.03
C SER A 154 -18.13 11.36 2.09
N GLN A 155 -17.09 12.10 1.71
CA GLN A 155 -17.17 13.53 1.45
C GLN A 155 -17.14 13.77 -0.05
N PRO A 156 -18.32 13.88 -0.71
CA PRO A 156 -18.43 14.03 -2.15
C PRO A 156 -18.16 15.46 -2.64
N SER A 157 -17.98 16.44 -1.74
CA SER A 157 -17.87 17.83 -2.17
C SER A 157 -16.45 18.23 -2.60
N THR A 158 -16.40 18.78 -3.80
CA THR A 158 -15.26 19.45 -4.44
C THR A 158 -14.86 20.74 -3.73
N THR A 159 -14.95 20.84 -2.40
CA THR A 159 -14.29 21.96 -1.71
C THR A 159 -12.81 21.77 -1.98
N THR A 160 -12.20 22.74 -2.65
CA THR A 160 -10.76 22.87 -2.85
C THR A 160 -10.07 22.44 -1.57
N PHE A 161 -9.50 21.24 -1.56
CA PHE A 161 -8.59 20.87 -0.51
C PHE A 161 -7.35 21.72 -0.72
N ALA A 162 -7.34 22.92 -0.12
CA ALA A 162 -6.14 23.70 0.01
C ALA A 162 -5.30 22.99 1.06
N ALA A 163 -4.43 22.07 0.62
CA ALA A 163 -3.33 21.64 1.46
C ALA A 163 -2.67 22.92 1.96
N SER A 164 -2.70 23.15 3.27
CA SER A 164 -2.26 24.41 3.89
C SER A 164 -0.89 24.83 3.38
N GLY A 165 -0.04 23.88 2.96
CA GLY A 165 1.34 24.12 2.54
C GLY A 165 2.27 24.41 3.72
N ILE A 166 1.69 24.71 4.89
CA ILE A 166 2.37 25.04 6.15
C ILE A 166 2.18 23.94 7.20
N THR A 167 1.13 23.13 7.10
CA THR A 167 0.88 21.99 8.00
C THR A 167 0.86 20.67 7.22
N PRO A 168 1.64 19.65 7.62
CA PRO A 168 1.55 18.31 7.05
C PRO A 168 0.14 17.75 7.26
N ASN A 169 -0.41 17.13 6.23
CA ASN A 169 -1.65 16.38 6.37
C ASN A 169 -1.37 15.07 7.11
N TYR A 170 -2.15 14.83 8.15
CA TYR A 170 -2.05 13.64 8.97
C TYR A 170 -3.35 12.84 8.89
N VAL A 171 -3.22 11.52 9.00
CA VAL A 171 -4.33 10.62 9.30
C VAL A 171 -4.17 10.21 10.75
N THR A 172 -5.26 10.32 11.51
CA THR A 172 -5.30 9.81 12.88
C THR A 172 -6.31 8.68 12.94
N LEU A 173 -5.87 7.54 13.44
CA LEU A 173 -6.73 6.43 13.80
C LEU A 173 -7.15 6.56 15.26
N ALA A 174 -8.36 6.09 15.51
CA ALA A 174 -9.02 6.02 16.79
C ALA A 174 -9.37 7.31 17.52
N ASN A 175 -8.79 8.47 17.20
CA ASN A 175 -9.21 9.73 17.79
C ASN A 175 -9.04 10.91 16.83
N SER A 176 -9.83 11.97 17.03
CA SER A 176 -9.56 13.28 16.45
C SER A 176 -8.59 14.05 17.36
N LEU A 177 -7.47 14.54 16.81
CA LEU A 177 -6.44 15.26 17.60
C LEU A 177 -6.96 16.53 18.28
N LEU A 178 -8.10 17.07 17.83
CA LEU A 178 -8.67 18.30 18.36
C LEU A 178 -9.88 18.07 19.27
N GLY A 179 -10.24 16.80 19.53
CA GLY A 179 -11.39 16.45 20.37
C GLY A 179 -12.72 16.87 19.74
N SER A 180 -13.52 15.87 19.34
CA SER A 180 -14.96 15.97 19.03
C SER A 180 -15.44 17.15 18.16
N GLY A 181 -15.75 16.85 16.90
CA GLY A 181 -16.50 17.77 16.04
C GLY A 181 -16.76 17.18 14.65
N SER A 182 -17.70 16.24 14.57
CA SER A 182 -18.25 15.64 13.34
C SER A 182 -17.42 14.56 12.63
N CYS A 183 -17.64 13.30 13.03
CA CYS A 183 -18.01 12.19 12.14
C CYS A 183 -18.84 11.23 12.99
N GLY A 184 -20.16 11.26 12.86
CA GLY A 184 -21.07 10.39 13.60
C GLY A 184 -21.62 9.32 12.69
N VAL A 185 -20.93 8.18 12.56
CA VAL A 185 -21.45 7.02 11.82
C VAL A 185 -21.28 5.76 12.66
N VAL A 186 -22.41 5.22 13.11
CA VAL A 186 -22.66 3.90 13.74
C VAL A 186 -21.65 3.44 14.80
N ALA A 187 -20.44 2.98 14.43
CA ALA A 187 -19.42 2.44 15.34
C ALA A 187 -18.39 3.48 15.81
N ILE A 188 -18.28 4.61 15.12
CA ILE A 188 -17.42 5.75 15.48
C ILE A 188 -18.39 6.92 15.69
N ASN A 189 -18.82 7.12 16.94
CA ASN A 189 -19.73 8.22 17.25
C ASN A 189 -18.95 9.52 17.48
N SER A 190 -19.63 10.66 17.30
CA SER A 190 -19.03 12.00 17.34
C SER A 190 -18.36 12.38 18.67
N ASN A 191 -18.54 11.57 19.72
CA ASN A 191 -18.08 11.83 21.08
C ASN A 191 -17.07 10.79 21.59
N ASN A 192 -16.85 9.70 20.86
CA ASN A 192 -16.03 8.58 21.32
C ASN A 192 -14.95 8.24 20.30
N SER A 193 -13.72 8.16 20.80
CA SER A 193 -12.63 7.47 20.14
C SER A 193 -13.04 6.04 19.73
N PHE A 194 -12.51 5.54 18.63
CA PHE A 194 -12.64 4.10 18.30
C PHE A 194 -12.01 3.31 19.45
N ILE A 195 -12.78 2.38 20.02
CA ILE A 195 -12.31 1.44 21.02
C ILE A 195 -12.29 0.06 20.37
N GLY A 196 -11.10 -0.52 20.26
CA GLY A 196 -10.91 -1.79 19.58
C GLY A 196 -9.49 -1.99 19.06
N GLY A 197 -9.29 -3.14 18.42
CA GLY A 197 -8.05 -3.52 17.76
C GLY A 197 -8.03 -3.15 16.28
N VAL A 198 -6.89 -2.67 15.80
CA VAL A 198 -6.57 -2.55 14.37
C VAL A 198 -5.35 -3.42 14.09
N ASP A 199 -5.45 -4.33 13.14
CA ASP A 199 -4.37 -5.27 12.81
C ASP A 199 -3.48 -4.73 11.68
N ASP A 200 -4.07 -4.37 10.52
CA ASP A 200 -3.29 -3.94 9.37
C ASP A 200 -3.85 -2.62 8.81
N PHE A 201 -3.00 -1.59 8.76
CA PHE A 201 -3.34 -0.28 8.21
C PHE A 201 -2.50 0.02 6.97
N ARG A 202 -3.17 0.19 5.84
CA ARG A 202 -2.53 0.48 4.55
C ARG A 202 -3.02 1.79 3.98
N ILE A 203 -2.10 2.48 3.32
CA ILE A 203 -2.36 3.73 2.61
C ILE A 203 -1.96 3.52 1.16
N TYR A 204 -2.85 3.86 0.25
CA TYR A 204 -2.63 3.74 -1.18
C TYR A 204 -2.55 5.10 -1.86
N SER A 205 -1.65 5.20 -2.81
CA SER A 205 -1.54 6.31 -3.76
C SER A 205 -2.58 6.20 -4.89
N ARG A 206 -3.66 5.45 -4.71
CA ARG A 206 -4.81 5.34 -5.60
C ARG A 206 -6.08 5.11 -4.79
N GLU A 207 -7.23 5.32 -5.44
CA GLU A 207 -8.49 4.86 -4.88
C GLU A 207 -8.63 3.36 -5.06
N LEU A 208 -9.21 2.70 -4.05
CA LEU A 208 -9.52 1.29 -4.08
C LEU A 208 -10.97 1.10 -4.52
N SER A 209 -11.18 0.18 -5.45
CA SER A 209 -12.52 -0.34 -5.76
C SER A 209 -12.97 -1.36 -4.70
N ALA A 210 -14.26 -1.69 -4.67
CA ALA A 210 -14.77 -2.77 -3.80
C ALA A 210 -14.08 -4.12 -4.07
N THR A 211 -13.73 -4.39 -5.33
CA THR A 211 -12.95 -5.57 -5.72
C THR A 211 -11.54 -5.53 -5.15
N ASP A 212 -10.90 -4.35 -5.18
CA ASP A 212 -9.57 -4.19 -4.59
C ASP A 212 -9.58 -4.46 -3.10
N VAL A 213 -10.57 -3.91 -2.39
CA VAL A 213 -10.67 -4.10 -0.94
C VAL A 213 -10.99 -5.56 -0.60
N CYS A 214 -11.87 -6.22 -1.38
CA CYS A 214 -12.17 -7.64 -1.22
C CYS A 214 -10.91 -8.51 -1.33
N ALA A 215 -10.05 -8.22 -2.30
CA ALA A 215 -8.82 -8.96 -2.52
C ALA A 215 -7.78 -8.78 -1.40
N LEU A 216 -7.85 -7.70 -0.59
CA LEU A 216 -6.99 -7.54 0.60
C LEU A 216 -7.30 -8.59 1.69
N TYR A 217 -8.53 -9.11 1.74
CA TYR A 217 -8.96 -10.13 2.72
C TYR A 217 -8.63 -11.57 2.30
N LEU A 218 -8.24 -11.76 1.03
CA LEU A 218 -7.95 -13.08 0.46
C LEU A 218 -6.44 -13.36 0.36
N GLY A 219 -5.61 -12.36 0.68
CA GLY A 219 -4.15 -12.41 0.59
C GLY A 219 -3.45 -12.78 1.88
#